data_AF-A0A7K4DVH5-F1
#
_entry.id   AF-A0A7K4DVH5-F1
#
_cell.length_a   1.000
_cell.length_b   1.000
_cell.length_c   1.000
_cell.angle_alpha   90.00
_cell.angle_beta   90.00
_cell.angle_gamma   90.00
#
_symmetry.space_group_name_H-M   'P 1'
#
loop_
_entity.id
_entity.type
_entity.pdbx_description
1 polymer ?
#
loop_
_entity_poly.entity_id
_entity_poly.type
_entity_poly.pdbx_seq_one_letter_code
_entity_poly.pdbx_strand_id
1 'polypeptide(L)'
;MTLKAIPEDSKMGEFPCNTCHTNCCKEYVIFVNAHDVYRLSVGLGMSPQKFLDIIGAKDYDLGIKIQEGLVDLALKQKDGACMFLEESKYVFRCTVNDIKPSVCKSYPFQMEDGKLIQMDSKMCPVEWNTGEFEAMMRAHLKKDEDEWVFYDKLVAEWNGTDSKKPLAEFLKFMLDRVAQEFSEPSIPTNNKK
;
A
#
# COMPACT_ATOMS: atom_id res chain seq x y z
N MET A 1 24.24 -30.45 -13.60
CA MET A 1 23.27 -30.34 -12.50
C MET A 1 21.91 -30.16 -13.14
N THR A 2 21.05 -31.16 -12.99
CA THR A 2 19.78 -31.26 -13.71
C THR A 2 18.75 -30.35 -13.03
N LEU A 3 18.20 -29.39 -13.78
CA LEU A 3 17.08 -28.55 -13.37
C LEU A 3 15.92 -29.48 -12.97
N LYS A 4 15.50 -29.43 -11.71
CA LYS A 4 14.27 -30.09 -11.27
C LYS A 4 13.10 -29.29 -11.83
N ALA A 5 12.31 -29.95 -12.67
CA ALA A 5 11.04 -29.47 -13.17
C ALA A 5 10.12 -29.08 -11.99
N ILE A 6 9.47 -27.93 -12.12
CA ILE A 6 8.40 -27.47 -11.24
C ILE A 6 7.16 -28.34 -11.56
N PRO A 7 6.41 -28.87 -10.57
CA PRO A 7 5.23 -29.67 -10.87
C PRO A 7 4.16 -28.82 -11.54
N GLU A 8 3.69 -29.30 -12.70
CA GLU A 8 2.40 -28.94 -13.30
C GLU A 8 1.29 -29.33 -12.32
N ASP A 9 0.79 -28.39 -11.53
CA ASP A 9 -0.50 -28.50 -10.83
C ASP A 9 -0.96 -27.10 -10.34
N SER A 10 -0.92 -26.09 -11.21
CA SER A 10 -1.63 -24.84 -10.95
C SER A 10 -3.12 -25.07 -11.22
N LYS A 11 -3.85 -25.55 -10.20
CA LYS A 11 -5.32 -25.48 -10.21
C LYS A 11 -5.73 -24.04 -10.44
N MET A 12 -6.48 -23.83 -11.52
CA MET A 12 -7.15 -22.59 -11.85
C MET A 12 -8.03 -22.14 -10.67
N GLY A 13 -7.59 -21.11 -9.94
CA GLY A 13 -8.40 -20.44 -8.92
C GLY A 13 -7.73 -20.10 -7.58
N GLU A 14 -6.52 -20.56 -7.27
CA GLU A 14 -5.85 -20.16 -6.02
C GLU A 14 -4.87 -19.00 -6.27
N PHE A 15 -5.17 -17.82 -5.71
CA PHE A 15 -4.23 -16.71 -5.70
C PHE A 15 -2.92 -17.16 -5.03
N PRO A 16 -1.75 -16.99 -5.67
CA PRO A 16 -0.47 -17.46 -5.14
C PRO A 16 -0.14 -16.96 -3.73
N CYS A 17 -0.72 -15.83 -3.32
CA CYS A 17 -0.59 -15.28 -1.97
C CYS A 17 -1.20 -16.18 -0.88
N ASN A 18 -2.08 -17.12 -1.24
CA ASN A 18 -2.72 -18.05 -0.29
C ASN A 18 -1.84 -19.28 0.03
N THR A 19 -0.82 -19.52 -0.79
CA THR A 19 0.03 -20.73 -0.71
C THR A 19 1.51 -20.39 -0.59
N CYS A 20 1.92 -19.13 -0.76
CA CYS A 20 3.30 -18.70 -0.60
C CYS A 20 3.69 -18.47 0.88
N HIS A 21 5.00 -18.47 1.16
CA HIS A 21 5.55 -18.29 2.51
C HIS A 21 5.47 -16.83 3.04
N THR A 22 4.80 -15.94 2.30
CA THR A 22 4.52 -14.53 2.66
C THR A 22 5.73 -13.70 3.11
N ASN A 23 6.92 -13.96 2.54
CA ASN A 23 8.15 -13.24 2.89
C ASN A 23 8.02 -11.71 2.70
N CYS A 24 7.25 -11.25 1.71
CA CYS A 24 6.98 -9.82 1.55
C CYS A 24 6.29 -9.19 2.77
N CYS A 25 5.47 -9.95 3.51
CA CYS A 25 4.85 -9.49 4.75
C CYS A 25 5.81 -9.59 5.96
N LYS A 26 6.89 -10.36 5.87
CA LYS A 26 7.85 -10.57 6.97
C LYS A 26 9.03 -9.61 6.89
N GLU A 27 9.45 -9.26 5.67
CA GLU A 27 10.71 -8.53 5.45
C GLU A 27 10.50 -7.06 5.08
N TYR A 28 9.40 -6.71 4.39
CA TYR A 28 9.19 -5.33 3.97
C TYR A 28 8.54 -4.49 5.07
N VAL A 29 9.05 -3.26 5.20
CA VAL A 29 8.33 -2.16 5.83
C VAL A 29 7.35 -1.60 4.81
N ILE A 30 6.06 -1.66 5.13
CA ILE A 30 4.98 -1.22 4.24
C ILE A 30 4.61 0.22 4.59
N PHE A 31 5.12 1.16 3.79
CA PHE A 31 4.69 2.56 3.83
C PHE A 31 3.29 2.69 3.24
N VAL A 32 2.52 3.63 3.78
CA VAL A 32 1.11 3.83 3.40
C VAL A 32 0.79 5.30 3.20
N ASN A 33 -0.07 5.58 2.24
CA ASN A 33 -0.59 6.93 1.97
C ASN A 33 -1.93 7.17 2.69
N ALA A 34 -2.51 8.37 2.54
CA ALA A 34 -3.77 8.70 3.20
C ALA A 34 -4.95 7.80 2.76
N HIS A 35 -5.02 7.40 1.48
CA HIS A 35 -6.07 6.53 0.97
C HIS A 35 -5.97 5.09 1.50
N ASP A 36 -4.76 4.57 1.66
CA ASP A 36 -4.50 3.29 2.30
C ASP A 36 -5.01 3.29 3.74
N VAL A 37 -4.64 4.33 4.50
CA VAL A 37 -5.04 4.46 5.90
C VAL A 37 -6.55 4.63 6.02
N TYR A 38 -7.17 5.46 5.17
CA TYR A 38 -8.62 5.64 5.13
C TYR A 38 -9.34 4.32 4.85
N ARG A 39 -8.91 3.60 3.81
CA ARG A 39 -9.49 2.32 3.40
C ARG A 39 -9.38 1.26 4.51
N LEU A 40 -8.22 1.15 5.16
CA LEU A 40 -8.03 0.25 6.29
C LEU A 40 -8.88 0.65 7.50
N SER A 41 -8.92 1.94 7.85
CA SER A 41 -9.70 2.42 8.98
C SER A 41 -11.19 2.17 8.82
N VAL A 42 -11.75 2.49 7.64
CA VAL A 42 -13.17 2.26 7.34
C VAL A 42 -13.47 0.76 7.28
N GLY A 43 -12.64 -0.01 6.56
CA GLY A 43 -12.87 -1.44 6.37
C GLY A 43 -12.75 -2.27 7.65
N LEU A 44 -11.90 -1.86 8.60
CA LEU A 44 -11.72 -2.55 9.88
C LEU A 44 -12.58 -1.98 11.02
N GLY A 45 -13.14 -0.78 10.86
CA GLY A 45 -13.76 -0.05 11.98
C GLY A 45 -12.75 0.30 13.09
N MET A 46 -11.48 0.52 12.72
CA MET A 46 -10.38 0.76 13.66
C MET A 46 -9.72 2.12 13.42
N SER A 47 -9.28 2.76 14.51
CA SER A 47 -8.49 3.97 14.41
C SER A 47 -7.09 3.67 13.85
N PRO A 48 -6.48 4.58 13.06
CA PRO A 48 -5.17 4.34 12.45
C PRO A 48 -4.07 3.99 13.44
N GLN A 49 -4.09 4.55 14.64
CA GLN A 49 -3.10 4.30 15.69
C GLN A 49 -3.04 2.82 16.11
N LYS A 50 -4.10 2.04 15.87
CA LYS A 50 -4.09 0.59 16.12
C LYS A 50 -3.23 -0.15 15.12
N PHE A 51 -3.03 0.38 13.92
CA PHE A 51 -2.35 -0.31 12.84
C PHE A 51 -1.17 0.42 12.17
N LEU A 52 -0.88 1.65 12.57
CA LEU A 52 0.25 2.42 12.08
C LEU A 52 1.33 2.62 13.13
N ASP A 53 2.58 2.50 12.70
CA ASP A 53 3.76 3.05 13.37
C ASP A 53 4.27 4.28 12.61
N ILE A 54 5.04 5.09 13.33
CA ILE A 54 5.84 6.17 12.75
C ILE A 54 7.28 5.70 12.60
N ILE A 55 7.88 6.02 11.46
CA ILE A 55 9.29 5.74 11.17
C ILE A 55 9.93 7.07 10.80
N GLY A 56 11.21 7.28 11.14
CA GLY A 56 11.92 8.49 10.71
C GLY A 56 11.85 8.65 9.18
N ALA A 57 11.52 9.86 8.72
CA ALA A 57 11.26 10.10 7.31
C ALA A 57 12.46 9.70 6.43
N LYS A 58 12.17 8.97 5.35
CA LYS A 58 13.20 8.56 4.37
C LYS A 58 13.59 9.70 3.43
N ASP A 59 12.60 10.51 3.08
CA ASP A 59 12.77 11.72 2.29
C ASP A 59 12.41 12.92 3.17
N TYR A 60 13.40 13.80 3.40
CA TYR A 60 13.22 14.95 4.28
C TYR A 60 12.25 16.00 3.70
N ASP A 61 12.06 16.00 2.37
CA ASP A 61 11.15 16.93 1.70
C ASP A 61 9.69 16.44 1.74
N LEU A 62 9.48 15.13 1.92
CA LEU A 62 8.16 14.49 1.91
C LEU A 62 7.70 13.97 3.29
N GLY A 63 8.56 14.05 4.32
CA GLY A 63 8.22 13.63 5.68
C GLY A 63 7.16 14.51 6.35
N ILE A 64 6.36 13.91 7.22
CA ILE A 64 5.34 14.60 8.02
C ILE A 64 6.00 15.26 9.23
N LYS A 65 5.82 16.58 9.38
CA LYS A 65 6.26 17.32 10.57
C LYS A 65 5.20 17.21 11.66
N ILE A 66 5.53 16.54 12.77
CA ILE A 66 4.67 16.43 13.96
C ILE A 66 5.50 16.69 15.21
N GLN A 67 4.85 16.69 16.38
CA GLN A 67 5.51 16.87 17.68
C GLN A 67 6.67 15.88 17.89
N GLU A 68 6.51 14.65 17.40
CA GLU A 68 7.46 13.54 17.53
C GLU A 68 8.68 13.67 16.61
N GLY A 69 8.63 14.57 15.61
CA GLY A 69 9.71 14.81 14.65
C GLY A 69 9.23 14.77 13.21
N LEU A 70 10.16 14.47 12.30
CA LEU A 70 9.90 14.28 10.88
C LEU A 70 9.77 12.78 10.58
N VAL A 71 8.58 12.34 10.18
CA VAL A 71 8.23 10.91 10.12
C VAL A 71 7.46 10.52 8.86
N ASP A 72 7.51 9.24 8.52
CA ASP A 72 6.62 8.57 7.57
C ASP A 72 5.68 7.61 8.32
N LEU A 73 4.53 7.28 7.70
CA LEU A 73 3.60 6.27 8.20
C LEU A 73 3.90 4.90 7.58
N ALA A 74 3.95 3.88 8.43
CA ALA A 74 4.05 2.49 8.01
C ALA A 74 3.10 1.58 8.79
N LEU A 75 2.74 0.44 8.20
CA LEU A 75 2.00 -0.59 8.93
C LEU A 75 2.85 -1.14 10.08
N LYS A 76 2.22 -1.36 11.25
CA LYS A 76 2.89 -1.98 12.39
C LYS A 76 3.40 -3.37 12.05
N GLN A 77 4.48 -3.73 12.72
CA GLN A 77 4.98 -5.09 12.77
C GLN A 77 4.53 -5.74 14.09
N LYS A 78 4.15 -7.01 14.03
CA LYS A 78 3.88 -7.89 15.18
C LYS A 78 4.69 -9.16 15.00
N ASP A 79 5.49 -9.51 16.00
CA ASP A 79 6.32 -10.72 16.00
C ASP A 79 7.26 -10.83 14.77
N GLY A 80 7.78 -9.68 14.31
CA GLY A 80 8.69 -9.61 13.16
C GLY A 80 8.02 -9.73 11.79
N ALA A 81 6.69 -9.58 11.70
CA ALA A 81 5.95 -9.54 10.44
C ALA A 81 4.83 -8.51 10.46
N CYS A 82 4.31 -8.13 9.30
CA CYS A 82 3.20 -7.19 9.16
C CYS A 82 2.06 -7.64 10.08
N MET A 83 1.51 -6.71 10.87
CA MET A 83 0.51 -7.02 11.88
C MET A 83 -0.77 -7.70 11.36
N PHE A 84 -1.03 -7.60 10.06
CA PHE A 84 -2.17 -8.24 9.40
C PHE A 84 -1.86 -9.64 8.88
N LEU A 85 -0.64 -10.14 9.10
CA LEU A 85 -0.26 -11.50 8.78
C LEU A 85 -0.68 -12.44 9.91
N GLU A 86 -1.56 -13.38 9.61
CA GLU A 86 -1.93 -14.47 10.52
C GLU A 86 -1.39 -15.81 10.02
N GLU A 87 -0.91 -16.63 10.95
CA GLU A 87 -0.54 -18.01 10.68
C GLU A 87 -1.59 -18.95 11.27
N SER A 88 -2.11 -19.86 10.45
CA SER A 88 -2.99 -20.95 10.89
C SER A 88 -2.55 -22.26 10.25
N LYS A 89 -2.13 -23.24 11.08
CA LYS A 89 -1.67 -24.56 10.61
C LYS A 89 -0.64 -24.47 9.48
N TYR A 90 0.36 -23.60 9.63
CA TYR A 90 1.43 -23.33 8.66
C TYR A 90 0.98 -22.61 7.37
N VAL A 91 -0.26 -22.15 7.30
CA VAL A 91 -0.76 -21.30 6.21
C VAL A 91 -0.75 -19.86 6.69
N PHE A 92 -0.06 -18.99 5.96
CA PHE A 92 -0.02 -17.56 6.23
C PHE A 92 -1.09 -16.83 5.41
N ARG A 93 -1.86 -15.94 6.04
CA ARG A 93 -2.91 -15.17 5.37
C ARG A 93 -2.89 -13.71 5.79
N CYS A 94 -3.10 -12.82 4.83
CA CYS A 94 -3.36 -11.41 5.08
C CYS A 94 -4.83 -11.23 5.50
N THR A 95 -5.08 -10.77 6.72
CA THR A 95 -6.43 -10.55 7.24
C THR A 95 -7.17 -9.39 6.58
N VAL A 96 -6.44 -8.53 5.85
CA VAL A 96 -6.97 -7.37 5.13
C VAL A 96 -6.86 -7.51 3.62
N ASN A 97 -6.79 -8.73 3.07
CA ASN A 97 -6.51 -8.96 1.65
C ASN A 97 -7.35 -8.11 0.68
N ASP A 98 -8.64 -7.90 0.98
CA ASP A 98 -9.58 -7.20 0.10
C ASP A 98 -9.46 -5.67 0.18
N ILE A 99 -8.87 -5.16 1.27
CA ILE A 99 -8.71 -3.72 1.56
C ILE A 99 -7.24 -3.35 1.78
N LYS A 100 -6.31 -4.22 1.39
CA LYS A 100 -4.87 -4.06 1.60
C LYS A 100 -4.35 -2.78 0.93
N PRO A 101 -3.22 -2.24 1.42
CA PRO A 101 -2.58 -1.08 0.80
C PRO A 101 -2.29 -1.27 -0.69
N SER A 102 -2.26 -0.16 -1.43
CA SER A 102 -2.08 -0.16 -2.88
C SER A 102 -0.73 -0.78 -3.28
N VAL A 103 0.35 -0.52 -2.53
CA VAL A 103 1.65 -1.19 -2.72
C VAL A 103 1.57 -2.72 -2.57
N CYS A 104 0.80 -3.23 -1.60
CA CYS A 104 0.57 -4.67 -1.41
C CYS A 104 -0.34 -5.28 -2.47
N LYS A 105 -1.18 -4.46 -3.10
CA LYS A 105 -2.04 -4.87 -4.22
C LYS A 105 -1.25 -4.98 -5.50
N SER A 106 -0.32 -4.07 -5.72
CA SER A 106 0.46 -3.98 -6.94
C SER A 106 1.71 -4.84 -6.94
N TYR A 107 2.20 -5.26 -5.78
CA TYR A 107 3.32 -6.19 -5.69
C TYR A 107 3.04 -7.53 -6.41
N PRO A 108 3.98 -8.07 -7.22
CA PRO A 108 5.37 -7.63 -7.45
C PRO A 108 5.59 -6.82 -8.74
N PHE A 109 4.58 -6.09 -9.21
CA PHE A 109 4.62 -5.37 -10.47
C PHE A 109 5.03 -3.91 -10.31
N GLN A 110 5.65 -3.36 -11.37
CA GLN A 110 5.94 -1.94 -11.51
C GLN A 110 5.82 -1.51 -12.98
N MET A 111 5.79 -0.19 -13.22
CA MET A 111 5.89 0.37 -14.56
C MET A 111 7.34 0.76 -14.85
N GLU A 112 7.89 0.29 -15.96
CA GLU A 112 9.20 0.71 -16.47
C GLU A 112 9.07 0.97 -17.98
N ASP A 113 9.51 2.15 -18.43
CA ASP A 113 9.40 2.61 -19.83
C ASP A 113 7.99 2.41 -20.44
N GLY A 114 6.96 2.67 -19.63
CA GLY A 114 5.55 2.56 -20.03
C GLY A 114 5.03 1.13 -20.14
N LYS A 115 5.81 0.11 -19.78
CA LYS A 115 5.42 -1.31 -19.78
C LYS A 115 5.26 -1.83 -18.36
N LEU A 116 4.34 -2.77 -18.19
CA LEU A 116 4.24 -3.52 -16.94
C LEU A 116 5.38 -4.54 -16.89
N ILE A 117 6.22 -4.43 -15.87
CA ILE A 117 7.25 -5.42 -15.58
C ILE A 117 7.04 -5.99 -14.18
N GLN A 118 7.68 -7.13 -13.95
CA GLN A 118 7.79 -7.71 -12.63
C GLN A 118 9.16 -7.35 -12.05
N MET A 119 9.20 -6.94 -10.78
CA MET A 119 10.44 -6.52 -10.13
C MET A 119 11.46 -7.67 -10.09
N ASP A 120 12.71 -7.41 -10.46
CA ASP A 120 13.79 -8.41 -10.40
C ASP A 120 14.14 -8.77 -8.95
N SER A 121 14.18 -7.78 -8.06
CA SER A 121 14.50 -7.94 -6.63
C SER A 121 13.31 -8.39 -5.78
N LYS A 122 12.31 -9.03 -6.39
CA LYS A 122 11.12 -9.52 -5.69
C LYS A 122 11.45 -10.71 -4.77
N MET A 123 10.75 -10.78 -3.65
CA MET A 123 10.62 -11.97 -2.82
C MET A 123 9.45 -12.87 -3.27
N CYS A 124 8.59 -12.39 -4.16
CA CYS A 124 7.53 -13.20 -4.75
C CYS A 124 8.16 -14.31 -5.61
N PRO A 125 7.93 -15.61 -5.29
CA PRO A 125 8.55 -16.71 -6.01
C PRO A 125 7.86 -17.03 -7.35
N VAL A 126 6.76 -16.36 -7.67
CA VAL A 126 5.96 -16.62 -8.87
C VAL A 126 6.43 -15.73 -10.00
N GLU A 127 6.64 -16.32 -11.17
CA GLU A 127 6.81 -15.58 -12.43
C GLU A 127 5.43 -15.36 -13.05
N TRP A 128 5.00 -14.11 -13.09
CA TRP A 128 3.67 -13.74 -13.56
C TRP A 128 3.70 -13.44 -15.06
N ASN A 129 2.65 -13.81 -15.78
CA ASN A 129 2.46 -13.38 -17.16
C ASN A 129 2.03 -11.91 -17.20
N THR A 130 2.98 -10.98 -17.32
CA THR A 130 2.69 -9.53 -17.29
C THR A 130 1.69 -9.10 -18.35
N GLY A 131 1.65 -9.75 -19.52
CA GLY A 131 0.69 -9.42 -20.58
C GLY A 131 -0.78 -9.66 -20.20
N GLU A 132 -1.06 -10.70 -19.40
CA GLU A 132 -2.42 -10.98 -18.90
C GLU A 132 -2.86 -9.99 -17.82
N PHE A 133 -1.90 -9.49 -17.03
CA PHE A 133 -2.17 -8.60 -15.90
C PHE A 133 -2.07 -7.12 -16.27
N GLU A 134 -1.49 -6.77 -17.44
CA GLU A 134 -1.15 -5.41 -17.83
C GLU A 134 -2.32 -4.43 -17.72
N ALA A 135 -3.47 -4.77 -18.29
CA ALA A 135 -4.62 -3.87 -18.29
C ALA A 135 -5.12 -3.55 -16.87
N MET A 136 -5.23 -4.56 -16.01
CA MET A 136 -5.67 -4.41 -14.62
C MET A 136 -4.63 -3.67 -13.78
N MET A 137 -3.36 -4.09 -13.90
CA MET A 137 -2.29 -3.56 -13.09
C MET A 137 -1.89 -2.14 -13.46
N ARG A 138 -1.93 -1.77 -14.74
CA ARG A 138 -1.69 -0.38 -15.17
C ARG A 138 -2.68 0.58 -14.51
N ALA A 139 -3.95 0.23 -14.47
CA ALA A 139 -4.97 1.05 -13.82
C ALA A 139 -4.72 1.16 -12.30
N HIS A 140 -4.32 0.06 -11.65
CA HIS A 140 -4.01 0.07 -10.22
C HIS A 140 -2.76 0.88 -9.89
N LEU A 141 -1.68 0.71 -10.64
CA LEU A 141 -0.42 1.47 -10.46
C LEU A 141 -0.62 2.96 -10.73
N LYS A 142 -1.38 3.32 -11.77
CA LYS A 142 -1.72 4.73 -12.04
C LYS A 142 -2.52 5.34 -10.89
N LYS A 143 -3.48 4.59 -10.35
CA LYS A 143 -4.27 5.03 -9.19
C LYS A 143 -3.41 5.20 -7.95
N ASP A 144 -2.53 4.24 -7.67
CA ASP A 144 -1.59 4.29 -6.55
C ASP A 144 -0.71 5.55 -6.65
N GLU A 145 -0.15 5.83 -7.83
CA GLU A 145 0.60 7.05 -8.10
C GLU A 145 -0.24 8.32 -7.81
N ASP A 146 -1.50 8.38 -8.24
CA ASP A 146 -2.38 9.52 -7.97
C ASP A 146 -2.68 9.67 -6.47
N GLU A 147 -2.88 8.57 -5.74
CA GLU A 147 -3.08 8.55 -4.28
C GLU A 147 -1.82 9.06 -3.54
N TRP A 148 -0.62 8.71 -4.01
CA TRP A 148 0.64 9.26 -3.47
C TRP A 148 0.82 10.75 -3.78
N VAL A 149 0.56 11.19 -5.01
CA VAL A 149 0.62 12.62 -5.37
C VAL A 149 -0.37 13.45 -4.54
N PHE A 150 -1.55 12.90 -4.25
CA PHE A 150 -2.50 13.53 -3.33
C PHE A 150 -1.94 13.60 -1.90
N TYR A 151 -1.36 12.50 -1.41
CA TYR A 151 -0.78 12.43 -0.08
C TYR A 151 0.36 13.43 0.10
N ASP A 152 1.27 13.56 -0.86
CA ASP A 152 2.37 14.52 -0.82
C ASP A 152 1.87 15.96 -0.71
N LYS A 153 0.80 16.30 -1.43
CA LYS A 153 0.14 17.62 -1.32
C LYS A 153 -0.44 17.84 0.06
N LEU A 154 -1.06 16.82 0.67
CA LEU A 154 -1.58 16.92 2.03
C LEU A 154 -0.46 17.11 3.06
N VAL A 155 0.64 16.39 2.90
CA VAL A 155 1.81 16.54 3.78
C VAL A 155 2.41 17.93 3.63
N ALA A 156 2.55 18.43 2.40
CA ALA A 156 3.02 19.80 2.15
C ALA A 156 2.09 20.86 2.77
N GLU A 157 0.77 20.70 2.64
CA GLU A 157 -0.21 21.58 3.28
C GLU A 157 -0.07 21.57 4.80
N TRP A 158 -0.02 20.38 5.39
CA TRP A 158 0.15 20.20 6.83
C TRP A 158 1.45 20.84 7.33
N ASN A 159 2.56 20.56 6.65
CA ASN A 159 3.89 21.05 6.98
C ASN A 159 4.03 22.57 6.82
N GLY A 160 3.18 23.20 6.00
CA GLY A 160 3.10 24.66 5.84
C GLY A 160 2.45 25.39 7.02
N THR A 161 1.86 24.66 7.97
CA THR A 161 1.33 25.20 9.23
C THR A 161 2.35 25.10 10.37
N ASP A 162 2.10 25.74 11.52
CA ASP A 162 2.90 25.55 12.75
C ASP A 162 2.67 24.14 13.32
N SER A 163 3.35 23.17 12.72
CA SER A 163 3.03 21.74 12.77
C SER A 163 3.77 20.98 13.90
N LYS A 164 3.87 21.58 15.09
CA LYS A 164 4.25 20.85 16.34
C LYS A 164 3.08 20.09 16.97
N LYS A 165 2.09 19.73 16.15
CA LYS A 165 0.87 19.06 16.59
C LYS A 165 1.10 17.55 16.71
N PRO A 166 0.34 16.86 17.57
CA PRO A 166 0.46 15.42 17.73
C PRO A 166 0.06 14.66 16.46
N LEU A 167 0.60 13.44 16.26
CA LEU A 167 0.22 12.53 15.17
C LEU A 167 -1.30 12.40 15.00
N ALA A 168 -2.06 12.34 16.10
CA ALA A 168 -3.51 12.18 16.06
C ALA A 168 -4.22 13.33 15.31
N GLU A 169 -3.71 14.56 15.38
CA GLU A 169 -4.26 15.68 14.62
C GLU A 169 -3.97 15.55 13.12
N PHE A 170 -2.76 15.12 12.75
CA PHE A 170 -2.41 14.87 11.35
C PHE A 170 -3.29 13.75 10.76
N LEU A 171 -3.44 12.64 11.49
CA LEU A 171 -4.27 11.51 11.07
C LEU A 171 -5.73 11.95 10.88
N LYS A 172 -6.27 12.78 11.77
CA LYS A 172 -7.61 13.34 11.58
C LYS A 172 -7.68 14.23 10.34
N PHE A 173 -6.73 15.14 10.18
CA PHE A 173 -6.66 16.05 9.03
C PHE A 173 -6.67 15.28 7.70
N MET A 174 -5.79 14.29 7.54
CA MET A 174 -5.71 13.54 6.28
C MET A 174 -6.95 12.67 6.02
N LEU A 175 -7.55 12.07 7.06
CA LEU A 175 -8.76 11.27 6.91
C LEU A 175 -9.97 12.11 6.50
N ASP A 176 -10.11 13.30 7.10
CA ASP A 176 -11.18 14.24 6.74
C ASP A 176 -11.04 14.69 5.27
N ARG A 177 -9.80 14.87 4.78
CA ARG A 177 -9.50 15.23 3.39
C ARG A 177 -9.84 14.12 2.39
N VAL A 178 -9.47 12.88 2.68
CA VAL A 178 -9.85 11.73 1.84
C VAL A 178 -11.37 11.53 1.82
N ALA A 179 -12.05 11.70 2.97
CA ALA A 179 -13.50 11.60 3.04
C ALA A 179 -14.23 12.65 2.18
N GLN A 180 -13.68 13.87 2.09
CA GLN A 180 -14.20 14.94 1.24
C GLN A 180 -14.11 14.59 -0.25
N GLU A 181 -13.00 13.99 -0.70
CA GLU A 181 -12.83 13.55 -2.08
C GLU A 181 -13.93 12.56 -2.52
N PHE A 182 -14.37 11.67 -1.63
CA PHE A 182 -15.47 10.73 -1.90
C PHE A 182 -16.87 11.36 -1.75
N SER A 183 -16.97 12.56 -1.17
CA SER A 183 -18.23 13.26 -0.94
C SER A 183 -18.55 14.30 -2.01
N GLU A 184 -17.55 14.73 -2.80
CA GLU A 184 -17.78 15.67 -3.90
C GLU A 184 -18.40 14.96 -5.12
N PRO A 185 -19.51 15.46 -5.68
CA PRO A 185 -20.04 14.93 -6.93
C PRO A 185 -19.02 15.20 -8.04
N SER A 186 -18.58 14.15 -8.73
CA SER A 186 -17.70 14.24 -9.89
C SER A 186 -18.30 15.24 -10.91
N ILE A 187 -17.71 16.43 -11.03
CA ILE A 187 -18.11 17.40 -12.05
C ILE A 187 -17.70 16.78 -13.39
N PRO A 188 -18.63 16.48 -14.31
CA PRO A 188 -18.24 16.01 -15.63
C PRO A 188 -17.43 17.12 -16.31
N THR A 189 -16.15 16.84 -16.58
CA THR A 189 -15.31 17.70 -17.41
C THR A 189 -15.93 17.75 -18.79
N ASN A 190 -16.62 18.85 -19.07
CA ASN A 190 -17.23 19.15 -20.35
C ASN A 190 -16.10 19.42 -21.34
N ASN A 191 -15.66 18.39 -22.08
CA ASN A 191 -14.71 18.55 -23.17
C ASN A 191 -15.34 19.39 -24.28
N LYS A 192 -15.10 20.69 -24.22
CA LYS A 192 -15.18 21.58 -25.39
C LYS A 192 -13.78 21.74 -25.96
N LYS A 193 -13.49 21.00 -27.03
CA LYS A 193 -12.93 21.52 -28.29
C LYS A 193 -13.01 20.46 -29.37
#